data_AF-A0A6M4H2Z4-F1
#
_entry.id   AF-A0A6M4H2Z4-F1
#
_cell.length_a   1.000
_cell.length_b   1.000
_cell.length_c   1.000
_cell.angle_alpha   90.00
_cell.angle_beta   90.00
_cell.angle_gamma   90.00
#
_symmetry.space_group_name_H-M   'P 1'
#
loop_
_entity.id
_entity.type
_entity.pdbx_description
1 polymer ?
#
loop_
_entity_poly.entity_id
_entity_poly.type
_entity_poly.pdbx_seq_one_letter_code
_entity_poly.pdbx_strand_id
1 'polypeptide(L)'
;MRTLLVLACIAACNALAADPAPPKTYGLVAAFSDRFNFVYEPPPSYRVASARVDAYRRETVEAPQGTFNKIALVGLAEALAAKEPDAKQVLLSVSGHVPSKVGVRDHQDYLLARVVKALRDMPERNKWHRVLVALPAYRVLKKDDMPTRLEGFGVVLQPNCSSNPKYCAMAFTPPDGADVKTPTGEDIQANFFIAPYSNIAVITLDPVSLTVIDRQEAFEHQKMFDPQSGTMDLSVNIAKDILAKEVVNQIGRSVHTALDAPDPRGKADIKGIREIKAEDVKR
;
A
#
# COMPACT_ATOMS: atom_id res chain seq x y z
N MET A 1 -72.54 -1.20 38.82
CA MET A 1 -72.24 0.06 38.11
C MET A 1 -71.20 0.83 38.92
N ARG A 2 -69.93 0.78 38.51
CA ARG A 2 -68.87 1.65 39.05
C ARG A 2 -67.86 1.92 37.92
N THR A 3 -67.85 3.17 37.53
CA THR A 3 -67.00 3.83 36.55
C THR A 3 -65.56 3.85 37.06
N LEU A 4 -64.59 3.56 36.19
CA LEU A 4 -63.21 4.05 36.32
C LEU A 4 -62.58 4.11 34.93
N LEU A 5 -62.64 5.31 34.36
CA LEU A 5 -61.82 5.75 33.23
C LEU A 5 -60.36 5.80 33.71
N VAL A 6 -59.47 5.04 33.09
CA VAL A 6 -58.03 5.24 33.21
C VAL A 6 -57.56 5.93 31.94
N LEU A 7 -57.30 7.23 32.04
CA LEU A 7 -56.72 8.06 31.01
C LEU A 7 -55.20 7.78 30.97
N ALA A 8 -54.75 6.96 30.02
CA ALA A 8 -53.33 6.76 29.79
C ALA A 8 -52.82 7.89 28.89
N CYS A 9 -52.09 8.85 29.49
CA CYS A 9 -51.26 9.80 28.75
C CYS A 9 -50.13 9.04 28.04
N ILE A 10 -50.31 8.75 26.76
CA ILE A 10 -49.22 8.39 25.87
C ILE A 10 -48.44 9.68 25.59
N ALA A 11 -47.43 9.95 26.42
CA ALA A 11 -46.43 10.95 26.13
C ALA A 11 -45.63 10.46 24.92
N ALA A 12 -45.98 10.96 23.74
CA ALA A 12 -45.20 10.82 22.53
C ALA A 12 -43.83 11.48 22.76
N CYS A 13 -42.84 10.66 23.11
CA CYS A 13 -41.45 11.03 23.07
C CYS A 13 -41.05 11.12 21.59
N ASN A 14 -41.41 12.24 20.95
CA ASN A 14 -40.80 12.65 19.70
C ASN A 14 -39.34 12.95 20.01
N ALA A 15 -38.50 11.91 19.97
CA ALA A 15 -37.09 12.10 19.71
C ALA A 15 -37.02 12.87 18.40
N LEU A 16 -36.67 14.15 18.49
CA LEU A 16 -36.23 14.95 17.36
C LEU A 16 -35.07 14.16 16.73
N ALA A 17 -35.39 13.34 15.74
CA ALA A 17 -34.41 12.83 14.81
C ALA A 17 -33.82 14.07 14.16
N ALA A 18 -32.64 14.47 14.62
CA ALA A 18 -31.83 15.45 13.92
C ALA A 18 -31.75 14.97 12.47
N ASP A 19 -32.06 15.86 11.52
CA ASP A 19 -31.95 15.51 10.10
C ASP A 19 -30.57 14.87 9.87
N PRO A 20 -30.51 13.69 9.24
CA PRO A 20 -29.25 12.99 9.04
C PRO A 20 -28.31 13.94 8.30
N ALA A 21 -27.14 14.18 8.91
CA ALA A 21 -26.14 15.06 8.33
C ALA A 21 -25.86 14.61 6.88
N PRO A 22 -25.72 15.55 5.94
CA PRO A 22 -25.54 15.20 4.54
C PRO A 22 -24.31 14.29 4.39
N PRO A 23 -24.39 13.25 3.55
CA PRO A 23 -23.33 12.24 3.45
C PRO A 23 -22.03 12.88 3.00
N LYS A 24 -20.95 12.60 3.74
CA LYS A 24 -19.59 13.04 3.40
C LYS A 24 -19.22 12.50 2.03
N THR A 25 -18.64 13.34 1.17
CA THR A 25 -18.12 12.90 -0.14
C THR A 25 -16.60 12.77 -0.08
N TYR A 26 -16.04 11.64 -0.46
CA TYR A 26 -14.60 11.41 -0.51
C TYR A 26 -14.13 11.27 -1.97
N GLY A 27 -13.04 11.95 -2.31
CA GLY A 27 -12.32 11.71 -3.56
C GLY A 27 -11.29 10.60 -3.36
N LEU A 28 -11.44 9.47 -4.04
CA LEU A 28 -10.48 8.36 -4.00
C LEU A 28 -9.65 8.40 -5.28
N VAL A 29 -8.36 8.58 -5.15
CA VAL A 29 -7.44 8.73 -6.28
C VAL A 29 -6.39 7.62 -6.25
N ALA A 30 -6.15 6.98 -7.38
CA ALA A 30 -5.01 6.08 -7.55
C ALA A 30 -4.12 6.57 -8.69
N ALA A 31 -2.80 6.54 -8.47
CA ALA A 31 -1.80 6.91 -9.48
C ALA A 31 -0.61 5.93 -9.51
N PHE A 32 -0.91 4.67 -9.78
CA PHE A 32 0.05 3.61 -10.04
C PHE A 32 0.43 3.55 -11.51
N SER A 33 1.69 3.19 -11.77
CA SER A 33 2.16 2.91 -13.11
C SER A 33 1.60 1.57 -13.60
N ASP A 34 1.63 1.34 -14.91
CA ASP A 34 1.31 0.04 -15.50
C ASP A 34 2.50 -0.96 -15.41
N ARG A 35 3.53 -0.66 -14.62
CA ARG A 35 4.73 -1.48 -14.49
C ARG A 35 4.61 -2.39 -13.26
N PHE A 36 4.85 -3.68 -13.49
CA PHE A 36 4.98 -4.70 -12.47
C PHE A 36 6.44 -5.12 -12.35
N ASN A 37 6.99 -5.06 -11.14
CA ASN A 37 8.41 -5.32 -10.90
C ASN A 37 8.68 -6.81 -10.68
N PHE A 38 9.65 -7.36 -11.38
CA PHE A 38 10.24 -8.66 -11.12
C PHE A 38 11.63 -8.45 -10.55
N VAL A 39 11.84 -8.92 -9.32
CA VAL A 39 13.12 -8.79 -8.61
C VAL A 39 13.66 -10.19 -8.36
N TYR A 40 14.86 -10.49 -8.84
CA TYR A 40 15.43 -11.82 -8.65
C TYR A 40 16.92 -11.76 -8.37
N GLU A 41 17.40 -12.72 -7.59
CA GLU A 41 18.82 -12.92 -7.38
C GLU A 41 19.36 -13.80 -8.53
N PRO A 42 20.32 -13.33 -9.33
CA PRO A 42 20.90 -14.14 -10.39
C PRO A 42 21.69 -15.32 -9.79
N PRO A 43 21.88 -16.42 -10.52
CA PRO A 43 22.61 -17.59 -10.04
C PRO A 43 24.03 -17.23 -9.56
N PRO A 44 24.63 -18.01 -8.63
CA PRO A 44 25.97 -17.76 -8.10
C PRO A 44 27.05 -17.55 -9.17
N SER A 45 26.93 -18.23 -10.32
CA SER A 45 27.83 -18.11 -11.48
C SER A 45 27.84 -16.72 -12.13
N TYR A 46 26.82 -15.90 -11.90
CA TYR A 46 26.70 -14.53 -12.41
C TYR A 46 26.98 -13.46 -11.35
N ARG A 47 27.36 -13.85 -10.12
CA ARG A 47 27.76 -12.91 -9.08
C ARG A 47 29.13 -12.32 -9.44
N VAL A 48 29.13 -11.11 -9.99
CA VAL A 48 30.37 -10.34 -10.13
C VAL A 48 30.85 -9.98 -8.72
N ALA A 49 32.04 -10.45 -8.33
CA ALA A 49 32.63 -10.35 -7.00
C ALA A 49 33.02 -8.92 -6.59
N SER A 50 32.12 -7.95 -6.73
CA SER A 50 32.35 -6.56 -6.33
C SER A 50 31.28 -6.09 -5.36
N ALA A 51 31.71 -5.55 -4.22
CA ALA A 51 30.85 -5.01 -3.15
C ALA A 51 30.04 -3.74 -3.56
N ARG A 52 30.04 -3.36 -4.85
CA ARG A 52 29.39 -2.16 -5.38
C ARG A 52 28.21 -2.44 -6.31
N VAL A 53 27.97 -3.70 -6.68
CA VAL A 53 26.89 -4.08 -7.61
C VAL A 53 25.71 -4.64 -6.81
N ASP A 54 24.52 -4.11 -7.06
CA ASP A 54 23.26 -4.61 -6.48
C ASP A 54 23.13 -6.12 -6.77
N ALA A 55 22.96 -6.92 -5.72
CA ALA A 55 22.87 -8.38 -5.85
C ALA A 55 21.60 -8.83 -6.56
N TYR A 56 20.63 -7.94 -6.76
CA TYR A 56 19.36 -8.24 -7.40
C TYR A 56 19.26 -7.64 -8.80
N ARG A 57 18.76 -8.44 -9.74
CA ARG A 57 18.27 -7.99 -11.04
C ARG A 57 16.82 -7.55 -10.89
N ARG A 58 16.45 -6.50 -11.64
CA ARG A 58 15.12 -5.91 -11.64
C ARG A 58 14.66 -5.76 -13.08
N GLU A 59 13.55 -6.39 -13.38
CA GLU A 59 12.87 -6.30 -14.66
C GLU A 59 11.48 -5.73 -14.42
N THR A 60 10.90 -5.09 -15.43
CA THR A 60 9.54 -4.58 -15.34
C THR A 60 8.74 -5.10 -16.50
N VAL A 61 7.57 -5.65 -16.20
CA VAL A 61 6.59 -6.07 -17.20
C VAL A 61 5.44 -5.08 -17.20
N GLU A 62 4.90 -4.78 -18.37
CA GLU A 62 3.73 -3.93 -18.49
C GLU A 62 2.45 -4.76 -18.25
N ALA A 63 1.62 -4.28 -17.34
CA ALA A 63 0.26 -4.76 -17.13
C ALA A 63 -0.72 -3.99 -18.04
N PRO A 64 -1.93 -4.53 -18.29
CA PRO A 64 -2.96 -3.78 -18.99
C PRO A 64 -3.23 -2.43 -18.31
N GLN A 65 -3.40 -1.39 -19.12
CA GLN A 65 -3.47 -0.01 -18.64
C GLN A 65 -4.51 0.17 -17.53
N GLY A 66 -4.10 0.80 -16.42
CA GLY A 66 -4.98 1.13 -15.30
C GLY A 66 -5.39 -0.04 -14.42
N THR A 67 -4.88 -1.26 -14.65
CA THR A 67 -5.18 -2.45 -13.82
C THR A 67 -4.91 -2.18 -12.34
N PHE A 68 -3.71 -1.69 -12.03
CA PHE A 68 -3.31 -1.42 -10.65
C PHE A 68 -4.08 -0.27 -10.01
N ASN A 69 -4.42 0.77 -10.79
CA ASN A 69 -5.30 1.84 -10.32
C ASN A 69 -6.68 1.30 -9.94
N LYS A 70 -7.26 0.42 -10.77
CA LYS A 70 -8.57 -0.15 -10.52
C LYS A 70 -8.57 -0.99 -9.24
N ILE A 71 -7.56 -1.84 -9.05
CA ILE A 71 -7.42 -2.65 -7.83
C ILE A 71 -7.26 -1.77 -6.59
N ALA A 72 -6.36 -0.77 -6.64
CA ALA A 72 -6.16 0.13 -5.51
C ALA A 72 -7.40 0.98 -5.18
N LEU A 73 -8.15 1.42 -6.19
CA LEU A 73 -9.41 2.16 -5.99
C LEU A 73 -10.49 1.28 -5.36
N VAL A 74 -10.61 0.01 -5.76
CA VAL A 74 -11.52 -0.95 -5.11
C VAL A 74 -11.11 -1.13 -3.65
N GLY A 75 -9.83 -1.35 -3.36
CA GLY A 75 -9.34 -1.46 -1.99
C GLY A 75 -9.59 -0.20 -1.15
N LEU A 76 -9.41 0.99 -1.72
CA LEU A 76 -9.72 2.27 -1.04
C LEU A 76 -11.23 2.40 -0.77
N ALA A 77 -12.06 2.03 -1.74
CA ALA A 77 -13.51 2.10 -1.64
C ALA A 77 -14.06 1.17 -0.55
N GLU A 78 -13.56 -0.08 -0.51
CA GLU A 78 -13.92 -1.09 0.49
C GLU A 78 -13.46 -0.66 1.89
N ALA A 79 -12.21 -0.21 2.02
CA ALA A 79 -11.66 0.28 3.28
C ALA A 79 -12.41 1.51 3.80
N LEU A 80 -12.79 2.45 2.92
CA LEU A 80 -13.59 3.60 3.32
C LEU A 80 -15.01 3.18 3.70
N ALA A 81 -15.67 2.31 2.93
CA ALA A 81 -17.02 1.85 3.22
C ALA A 81 -17.12 1.12 4.57
N ALA A 82 -16.06 0.42 4.99
CA ALA A 82 -15.98 -0.19 6.31
C ALA A 82 -15.96 0.84 7.46
N LYS A 83 -15.43 2.05 7.22
CA LYS A 83 -15.32 3.12 8.23
C LYS A 83 -16.47 4.12 8.18
N GLU A 84 -16.91 4.46 6.98
CA GLU A 84 -17.90 5.51 6.68
C GLU A 84 -18.90 4.93 5.65
N PRO A 85 -19.82 4.04 6.06
CA PRO A 85 -20.70 3.30 5.15
C PRO A 85 -21.64 4.21 4.35
N ASP A 86 -22.00 5.37 4.89
CA ASP A 86 -22.89 6.35 4.25
C ASP A 86 -22.14 7.35 3.36
N ALA A 87 -20.81 7.23 3.23
CA ALA A 87 -20.01 8.15 2.43
C ALA A 87 -20.23 7.97 0.93
N LYS A 88 -20.37 9.11 0.23
CA LYS A 88 -20.29 9.14 -1.24
C LYS A 88 -18.84 9.07 -1.67
N GLN A 89 -18.58 8.35 -2.75
CA GLN A 89 -17.22 8.12 -3.25
C GLN A 89 -17.10 8.59 -4.70
N VAL A 90 -16.05 9.36 -4.99
CA VAL A 90 -15.67 9.76 -6.35
C VAL A 90 -14.36 9.07 -6.68
N LEU A 91 -14.40 8.09 -7.58
CA LEU A 91 -13.22 7.30 -7.97
C LEU A 91 -12.49 7.97 -9.13
N LEU A 92 -11.19 8.21 -8.97
CA LEU A 92 -10.35 8.89 -9.94
C LEU A 92 -9.07 8.10 -10.20
N SER A 93 -8.78 7.88 -11.48
CA SER A 93 -7.55 7.24 -11.93
C SER A 93 -6.68 8.29 -12.60
N VAL A 94 -5.48 8.52 -12.06
CA VAL A 94 -4.46 9.37 -12.66
C VAL A 94 -3.37 8.47 -13.23
N SER A 95 -2.84 8.81 -14.41
CA SER A 95 -1.73 8.06 -15.00
C SER A 95 -0.52 8.08 -14.06
N GLY A 96 -0.08 6.89 -13.63
CA GLY A 96 1.12 6.74 -12.82
C GLY A 96 2.42 6.63 -13.62
N HIS A 97 2.43 7.06 -14.89
CA HIS A 97 3.67 7.09 -15.67
C HIS A 97 4.65 8.11 -15.06
N VAL A 98 5.87 7.64 -14.77
CA VAL A 98 6.98 8.46 -14.30
C VAL A 98 8.07 8.50 -15.38
N PRO A 99 8.49 9.69 -15.84
CA PRO A 99 9.58 9.81 -16.80
C PRO A 99 10.91 9.26 -16.26
N SER A 100 11.72 8.63 -17.11
CA SER A 100 13.00 8.02 -16.74
C SER A 100 14.03 8.96 -16.11
N LYS A 101 13.87 10.27 -16.29
CA LYS A 101 14.72 11.30 -15.68
C LYS A 101 14.43 11.59 -14.20
N VAL A 102 13.28 11.14 -13.69
CA VAL A 102 12.93 11.29 -12.28
C VAL A 102 13.63 10.17 -11.52
N GLY A 103 14.32 10.49 -10.43
CA GLY A 103 14.96 9.49 -9.60
C GLY A 103 13.90 8.62 -8.92
N VAL A 104 14.18 7.32 -8.73
CA VAL A 104 13.25 6.37 -8.10
C VAL A 104 12.73 6.83 -6.73
N ARG A 105 13.57 7.54 -5.97
CA ARG A 105 13.20 8.12 -4.67
C ARG A 105 12.18 9.26 -4.77
N ASP A 106 12.12 9.94 -5.92
CA ASP A 106 11.30 11.11 -6.16
C ASP A 106 10.00 10.75 -6.91
N HIS A 107 9.81 9.47 -7.28
CA HIS A 107 8.63 9.00 -8.01
C HIS A 107 7.32 9.34 -7.28
N GLN A 108 7.25 9.08 -5.98
CA GLN A 108 6.04 9.34 -5.20
C GLN A 108 5.67 10.82 -5.18
N ASP A 109 6.63 11.71 -4.94
CA ASP A 109 6.39 13.16 -4.89
C ASP A 109 6.05 13.71 -6.29
N TYR A 110 6.68 13.17 -7.35
CA TYR A 110 6.32 13.48 -8.73
C TYR A 110 4.87 13.09 -9.04
N LEU A 111 4.45 11.88 -8.64
CA LEU A 111 3.09 11.38 -8.86
C LEU A 111 2.07 12.17 -8.04
N LEU A 112 2.39 12.51 -6.79
CA LEU A 112 1.54 13.37 -5.97
C LEU A 112 1.35 14.75 -6.62
N ALA A 113 2.40 15.36 -7.14
CA ALA A 113 2.30 16.64 -7.85
C ALA A 113 1.38 16.54 -9.08
N ARG A 114 1.41 15.41 -9.80
CA ARG A 114 0.47 15.16 -10.92
C ARG A 114 -0.97 15.02 -10.46
N VAL A 115 -1.22 14.31 -9.35
CA VAL A 115 -2.55 14.21 -8.74
C VAL A 115 -3.05 15.58 -8.32
N VAL A 116 -2.23 16.36 -7.60
CA VAL A 116 -2.56 17.73 -7.20
C VAL A 116 -2.90 18.60 -8.41
N LYS A 117 -2.13 18.49 -9.49
CA LYS A 117 -2.43 19.21 -10.75
C LYS A 117 -3.80 18.81 -11.31
N ALA A 118 -4.07 17.51 -11.43
CA ALA A 118 -5.36 17.02 -11.94
C ALA A 118 -6.54 17.47 -11.07
N LEU A 119 -6.37 17.44 -9.75
CA LEU A 119 -7.41 17.89 -8.81
C LEU A 119 -7.67 19.39 -8.91
N ARG A 120 -6.66 20.23 -9.17
CA ARG A 120 -6.85 21.69 -9.33
C ARG A 120 -7.86 22.02 -10.43
N ASP A 121 -7.88 21.23 -11.50
CA ASP A 121 -8.77 21.39 -12.64
C ASP A 121 -10.22 20.95 -12.34
N MET A 122 -10.49 20.41 -11.14
CA MET A 122 -11.80 19.94 -10.67
C MET A 122 -12.33 20.84 -9.53
N PRO A 123 -13.01 21.96 -9.81
CA PRO A 123 -13.49 22.88 -8.77
C PRO A 123 -14.54 22.26 -7.84
N GLU A 124 -15.27 21.24 -8.28
CA GLU A 124 -16.24 20.50 -7.48
C GLU A 124 -15.62 19.80 -6.28
N ARG A 125 -14.31 19.54 -6.30
CA ARG A 125 -13.59 18.93 -5.18
C ARG A 125 -13.72 19.72 -3.88
N ASN A 126 -13.94 21.03 -3.97
CA ASN A 126 -14.07 21.91 -2.80
C ASN A 126 -15.26 21.53 -1.90
N LYS A 127 -16.20 20.73 -2.41
CA LYS A 127 -17.34 20.19 -1.66
C LYS A 127 -17.06 18.82 -1.04
N TRP A 128 -15.93 18.20 -1.35
CA TRP A 128 -15.55 16.92 -0.77
C TRP A 128 -15.09 17.11 0.67
N HIS A 129 -15.18 16.06 1.46
CA HIS A 129 -14.73 16.00 2.84
C HIS A 129 -13.20 15.82 2.89
N ARG A 130 -12.67 14.84 2.16
CA ARG A 130 -11.24 14.53 2.04
C ARG A 130 -10.93 13.94 0.67
N VAL A 131 -9.66 14.01 0.28
CA VAL A 131 -9.12 13.23 -0.84
C VAL A 131 -8.15 12.19 -0.29
N LEU A 132 -8.35 10.92 -0.62
CA LEU A 132 -7.44 9.83 -0.31
C LEU A 132 -6.71 9.45 -1.59
N VAL A 133 -5.38 9.51 -1.57
CA VAL A 133 -4.53 9.26 -2.74
C VAL A 133 -3.65 8.05 -2.49
N ALA A 134 -3.84 6.97 -3.24
CA ALA A 134 -2.96 5.81 -3.24
C ALA A 134 -1.87 5.93 -4.32
N LEU A 135 -0.61 5.84 -3.88
CA LEU A 135 0.59 5.97 -4.71
C LEU A 135 1.54 4.78 -4.46
N PRO A 136 2.42 4.44 -5.42
CA PRO A 136 3.53 3.55 -5.15
C PRO A 136 4.51 4.21 -4.18
N ALA A 137 4.87 3.51 -3.11
CA ALA A 137 5.92 3.91 -2.18
C ALA A 137 7.26 3.25 -2.55
N TYR A 138 8.36 3.87 -2.12
CA TYR A 138 9.71 3.36 -2.36
C TYR A 138 10.41 2.97 -1.06
N ARG A 139 10.80 1.70 -0.95
CA ARG A 139 11.47 1.17 0.23
C ARG A 139 12.98 1.02 -0.01
N VAL A 140 13.78 1.76 0.75
CA VAL A 140 15.25 1.67 0.68
C VAL A 140 15.80 0.48 1.46
N LEU A 141 15.21 0.16 2.62
CA LEU A 141 15.80 -0.77 3.60
C LEU A 141 15.24 -2.19 3.51
N LYS A 142 16.10 -3.18 3.76
CA LYS A 142 15.77 -4.60 3.86
C LYS A 142 14.78 -4.81 5.02
N LYS A 143 13.78 -5.67 4.84
CA LYS A 143 12.85 -6.12 5.89
C LYS A 143 12.39 -7.53 5.56
N ASP A 144 12.29 -8.40 6.55
CA ASP A 144 11.75 -9.77 6.44
C ASP A 144 12.39 -10.59 5.31
N ASP A 145 13.71 -10.45 5.13
CA ASP A 145 14.49 -11.06 4.04
C ASP A 145 14.16 -10.62 2.61
N MET A 146 13.27 -9.64 2.45
CA MET A 146 12.97 -9.03 1.16
C MET A 146 14.11 -8.12 0.69
N PRO A 147 14.38 -8.04 -0.63
CA PRO A 147 15.39 -7.16 -1.21
C PRO A 147 15.18 -5.69 -0.84
N THR A 148 16.24 -4.90 -0.92
CA THR A 148 16.15 -3.43 -0.87
C THR A 148 15.58 -2.87 -2.18
N ARG A 149 15.18 -1.60 -2.17
CA ARG A 149 14.76 -0.84 -3.37
C ARG A 149 13.52 -1.43 -4.04
N LEU A 150 12.52 -1.78 -3.22
CA LEU A 150 11.23 -2.24 -3.69
C LEU A 150 10.29 -1.04 -3.84
N GLU A 151 9.72 -0.91 -5.03
CA GLU A 151 8.75 0.14 -5.37
C GLU A 151 7.43 -0.49 -5.78
N GLY A 152 6.32 0.11 -5.34
CA GLY A 152 4.98 -0.23 -5.82
C GLY A 152 4.67 -1.72 -5.67
N PHE A 153 4.29 -2.36 -6.78
CA PHE A 153 3.92 -3.77 -6.82
C PHE A 153 4.96 -4.59 -7.56
N GLY A 154 5.12 -5.83 -7.12
CA GLY A 154 6.00 -6.76 -7.82
C GLY A 154 6.05 -8.13 -7.18
N VAL A 155 6.97 -8.92 -7.69
CA VAL A 155 7.31 -10.25 -7.18
C VAL A 155 8.81 -10.34 -7.02
N VAL A 156 9.21 -10.90 -5.88
CA VAL A 156 10.58 -11.32 -5.62
C VAL A 156 10.70 -12.82 -5.87
N LEU A 157 11.68 -13.23 -6.66
CA LEU A 157 12.08 -14.63 -6.83
C LEU A 157 13.40 -14.81 -6.08
N GLN A 158 13.36 -15.53 -4.96
CA GLN A 158 14.52 -15.64 -4.08
C GLN A 158 14.90 -17.10 -3.89
N PRO A 159 16.08 -17.52 -4.40
CA PRO A 159 16.79 -18.65 -3.83
C PRO A 159 17.35 -18.22 -2.46
N ASN A 160 17.00 -18.94 -1.39
CA ASN A 160 17.28 -18.58 0.00
C ASN A 160 18.77 -18.74 0.41
N CYS A 161 19.65 -18.88 -0.56
CA CYS A 161 21.10 -18.73 -0.39
C CYS A 161 21.44 -17.41 0.38
N SER A 162 20.73 -16.32 0.10
CA SER A 162 21.00 -14.98 0.62
C SER A 162 20.58 -14.70 2.07
N SER A 163 19.80 -15.57 2.73
CA SER A 163 19.56 -15.46 4.18
C SER A 163 20.76 -15.95 5.00
N ASN A 164 21.64 -16.77 4.41
CA ASN A 164 22.86 -17.23 5.05
C ASN A 164 24.06 -17.25 4.08
N PRO A 165 24.88 -16.18 4.07
CA PRO A 165 26.03 -16.03 3.17
C PRO A 165 27.02 -17.19 3.20
N LYS A 166 27.11 -17.91 4.34
CA LYS A 166 28.02 -19.05 4.52
C LYS A 166 27.63 -20.21 3.61
N TYR A 167 26.35 -20.57 3.56
CA TYR A 167 25.85 -21.64 2.70
C TYR A 167 25.88 -21.25 1.23
N CYS A 168 25.73 -19.95 0.99
CA CYS A 168 25.69 -19.36 -0.33
C CYS A 168 27.04 -19.44 -1.08
N ALA A 169 28.14 -19.27 -0.35
CA ALA A 169 29.50 -19.44 -0.89
C ALA A 169 29.83 -20.92 -1.20
N MET A 170 29.14 -21.86 -0.57
CA MET A 170 29.37 -23.31 -0.73
C MET A 170 28.43 -23.96 -1.74
N ALA A 171 27.57 -23.18 -2.42
CA ALA A 171 26.46 -23.69 -3.24
C ALA A 171 25.61 -24.73 -2.48
N PHE A 172 25.48 -24.55 -1.16
CA PHE A 172 24.79 -25.46 -0.26
C PHE A 172 23.44 -24.88 0.12
N THR A 173 22.42 -25.72 0.17
CA THR A 173 21.08 -25.34 0.64
C THR A 173 21.08 -25.31 2.16
N PRO A 174 20.72 -24.19 2.82
CA PRO A 174 20.66 -24.13 4.28
C PRO A 174 19.79 -25.26 4.86
N PRO A 175 20.11 -25.79 6.06
CA PRO A 175 19.29 -26.80 6.72
C PRO A 175 17.88 -26.27 7.06
N ASP A 176 17.76 -24.97 7.38
CA ASP A 176 16.49 -24.32 7.71
C ASP A 176 16.11 -23.27 6.65
N GLY A 177 14.84 -23.29 6.22
CA GLY A 177 14.28 -22.39 5.20
C GLY A 177 13.59 -21.15 5.78
N ALA A 178 13.14 -20.25 4.91
CA ALA A 178 12.22 -19.19 5.32
C ALA A 178 10.82 -19.78 5.53
N ASP A 179 10.04 -19.18 6.43
CA ASP A 179 8.62 -19.50 6.55
C ASP A 179 7.88 -19.02 5.29
N VAL A 180 7.15 -19.92 4.65
CA VAL A 180 6.42 -19.68 3.41
C VAL A 180 5.04 -20.33 3.48
N LYS A 181 4.11 -19.81 2.66
CA LYS A 181 2.80 -20.42 2.45
C LYS A 181 2.74 -21.26 1.19
N THR A 182 2.15 -22.44 1.27
CA THR A 182 1.79 -23.23 0.09
C THR A 182 0.60 -22.60 -0.64
N PRO A 183 0.31 -22.99 -1.90
CA PRO A 183 -0.92 -22.59 -2.57
C PRO A 183 -2.20 -22.98 -1.83
N THR A 184 -2.15 -24.03 -0.99
CA THR A 184 -3.26 -24.48 -0.15
C THR A 184 -3.37 -23.71 1.17
N GLY A 185 -2.41 -22.83 1.47
CA GLY A 185 -2.38 -21.99 2.65
C GLY A 185 -1.65 -22.58 3.87
N GLU A 186 -1.03 -23.75 3.71
CA GLU A 186 -0.22 -24.39 4.75
C GLU A 186 1.11 -23.65 4.94
N ASP A 187 1.55 -23.50 6.18
CA ASP A 187 2.84 -22.92 6.51
C ASP A 187 3.92 -24.01 6.50
N ILE A 188 4.96 -23.83 5.69
CA ILE A 188 6.12 -24.73 5.58
C ILE A 188 7.41 -23.92 5.61
N GLN A 189 8.55 -24.60 5.74
CA GLN A 189 9.85 -23.98 5.51
C GLN A 189 10.39 -24.33 4.14
N ALA A 190 10.82 -23.33 3.39
CA ALA A 190 11.41 -23.52 2.07
C ALA A 190 12.67 -22.68 1.86
N ASN A 191 13.62 -23.27 1.15
CA ASN A 191 14.85 -22.60 0.72
C ASN A 191 14.71 -21.87 -0.61
N PHE A 192 13.52 -21.86 -1.18
CA PHE A 192 13.20 -21.11 -2.38
C PHE A 192 11.81 -20.56 -2.20
N PHE A 193 11.61 -19.31 -2.59
CA PHE A 193 10.28 -18.72 -2.52
C PHE A 193 10.06 -17.70 -3.62
N ILE A 194 8.79 -17.57 -3.97
CA ILE A 194 8.25 -16.44 -4.69
C ILE A 194 7.51 -15.56 -3.68
N ALA A 195 7.80 -14.27 -3.67
CA ALA A 195 7.18 -13.32 -2.75
C ALA A 195 6.57 -12.17 -3.54
N PRO A 196 5.28 -12.26 -3.93
CA PRO A 196 4.52 -11.06 -4.24
C PRO A 196 4.63 -10.06 -3.09
N TYR A 197 4.81 -8.80 -3.46
CA TYR A 197 4.88 -7.69 -2.52
C TYR A 197 4.08 -6.48 -3.02
N SER A 198 3.68 -5.67 -2.06
CA SER A 198 2.99 -4.40 -2.24
C SER A 198 3.58 -3.35 -1.32
N ASN A 199 4.04 -2.24 -1.90
CA ASN A 199 4.54 -1.09 -1.17
C ASN A 199 3.82 0.18 -1.64
N ILE A 200 2.91 0.68 -0.81
CA ILE A 200 2.06 1.82 -1.17
C ILE A 200 2.08 2.89 -0.10
N ALA A 201 1.78 4.11 -0.51
CA ALA A 201 1.42 5.20 0.37
C ALA A 201 -0.03 5.59 0.14
N VAL A 202 -0.77 5.79 1.23
CA VAL A 202 -2.07 6.47 1.21
C VAL A 202 -1.89 7.86 1.82
N ILE A 203 -2.16 8.88 1.01
CA ILE A 203 -1.99 10.29 1.38
C ILE A 203 -3.36 10.94 1.47
N THR A 204 -3.67 11.52 2.62
CA THR A 204 -4.89 12.30 2.80
C THR A 204 -4.61 13.76 2.50
N LEU A 205 -5.39 14.36 1.59
CA LEU A 205 -5.31 15.78 1.24
C LEU A 205 -6.54 16.54 1.74
N ASP A 206 -6.32 17.80 2.09
CA ASP A 206 -7.38 18.78 2.22
C ASP A 206 -7.94 19.10 0.82
N PRO A 207 -9.25 18.98 0.57
CA PRO A 207 -9.78 19.14 -0.78
C PRO A 207 -9.66 20.57 -1.33
N VAL A 208 -9.68 21.59 -0.47
CA VAL A 208 -9.66 23.00 -0.87
C VAL A 208 -8.24 23.43 -1.22
N SER A 209 -7.32 23.28 -0.26
CA SER A 209 -5.93 23.72 -0.36
C SER A 209 -5.01 22.69 -1.03
N LEU A 210 -5.42 21.42 -1.09
CA LEU A 210 -4.62 20.28 -1.55
C LEU A 210 -3.35 20.04 -0.73
N THR A 211 -3.28 20.57 0.50
CA THR A 211 -2.19 20.28 1.42
C THR A 211 -2.30 18.86 1.97
N VAL A 212 -1.16 18.22 2.19
CA VAL A 212 -1.09 16.91 2.84
C VAL A 212 -1.51 17.03 4.30
N ILE A 213 -2.62 16.38 4.63
CA ILE A 213 -3.10 16.23 6.02
C ILE A 213 -2.36 15.06 6.67
N ASP A 214 -2.26 13.93 5.97
CA ASP A 214 -1.67 12.71 6.49
C ASP A 214 -1.01 11.86 5.39
N ARG A 215 -0.02 11.04 5.78
CA ARG A 215 0.69 10.11 4.89
C ARG A 215 0.98 8.83 5.67
N GLN A 216 0.41 7.73 5.21
CA GLN A 216 0.66 6.39 5.75
C GLN A 216 1.25 5.50 4.67
N GLU A 217 2.24 4.70 5.04
CA GLU A 217 2.87 3.73 4.14
C GLU A 217 2.60 2.31 4.64
N ALA A 218 2.27 1.41 3.73
CA ALA A 218 2.08 0.00 4.01
C ALA A 218 2.97 -0.83 3.09
N PHE A 219 3.72 -1.74 3.70
CA PHE A 219 4.51 -2.74 3.01
C PHE A 219 4.04 -4.12 3.41
N GLU A 220 3.43 -4.81 2.46
CA GLU A 220 2.92 -6.17 2.58
C GLU A 220 3.70 -7.09 1.64
N HIS A 221 3.90 -8.33 2.06
CA HIS A 221 4.47 -9.39 1.23
C HIS A 221 4.01 -10.75 1.74
N GLN A 222 4.05 -11.76 0.88
CA GLN A 222 3.73 -13.13 1.25
C GLN A 222 4.72 -14.05 0.53
N LYS A 223 5.61 -14.70 1.28
CA LYS A 223 6.49 -15.71 0.72
C LYS A 223 5.66 -16.97 0.43
N MET A 224 5.85 -17.54 -0.75
CA MET A 224 5.13 -18.72 -1.21
C MET A 224 6.07 -19.73 -1.85
N PHE A 225 5.72 -21.01 -1.71
CA PHE A 225 6.40 -22.11 -2.39
C PHE A 225 5.44 -23.31 -2.51
N ASP A 226 5.40 -23.93 -3.68
CA ASP A 226 4.64 -25.16 -3.89
C ASP A 226 5.58 -26.38 -3.94
N PRO A 227 5.59 -27.23 -2.88
CA PRO A 227 6.39 -28.45 -2.89
C PRO A 227 5.87 -29.51 -3.88
N GLN A 228 4.64 -29.37 -4.39
CA GLN A 228 4.00 -30.32 -5.31
C GLN A 228 4.18 -29.95 -6.79
N SER A 229 4.74 -28.77 -7.10
CA SER A 229 4.79 -28.25 -8.47
C SER A 229 5.67 -29.07 -9.43
N GLY A 230 6.51 -29.97 -8.90
CA GLY A 230 7.45 -30.79 -9.68
C GLY A 230 8.58 -30.03 -10.37
N THR A 231 8.66 -28.70 -10.20
CA THR A 231 9.69 -27.83 -10.80
C THR A 231 10.33 -26.92 -9.75
N MET A 232 11.64 -26.74 -9.87
CA MET A 232 12.43 -25.81 -9.05
C MET A 232 12.53 -24.42 -9.70
N ASP A 233 12.00 -24.24 -10.91
CA ASP A 233 11.90 -22.92 -11.54
C ASP A 233 10.79 -22.11 -10.86
N LEU A 234 11.20 -21.12 -10.06
CA LEU A 234 10.29 -20.28 -9.28
C LEU A 234 9.34 -19.44 -10.14
N SER A 235 9.66 -19.22 -11.43
CA SER A 235 8.76 -18.50 -12.34
C SER A 235 7.48 -19.29 -12.69
N VAL A 236 7.52 -20.61 -12.49
CA VAL A 236 6.41 -21.54 -12.77
C VAL A 236 6.07 -22.46 -11.59
N ASN A 237 6.74 -22.30 -10.44
CA ASN A 237 6.48 -23.10 -9.24
C ASN A 237 5.07 -22.85 -8.67
N ILE A 238 4.61 -21.59 -8.68
CA ILE A 238 3.24 -21.24 -8.31
C ILE A 238 2.40 -21.02 -9.56
N ALA A 239 1.19 -21.57 -9.58
CA ALA A 239 0.24 -21.32 -10.65
C ALA A 239 -0.04 -19.82 -10.79
N LYS A 240 -0.03 -19.30 -12.02
CA LYS A 240 -0.08 -17.85 -12.29
C LYS A 240 -1.35 -17.19 -11.78
N ASP A 241 -2.47 -17.89 -11.80
CA ASP A 241 -3.76 -17.45 -11.28
C ASP A 241 -3.73 -17.29 -9.75
N ILE A 242 -3.09 -18.22 -9.03
CA ILE A 242 -2.90 -18.14 -7.58
C ILE A 242 -2.00 -16.96 -7.24
N LEU A 243 -0.89 -16.78 -7.96
CA LEU A 243 0.01 -15.65 -7.76
C LEU A 243 -0.69 -14.31 -8.05
N ALA A 244 -1.45 -14.22 -9.15
CA ALA A 244 -2.20 -13.01 -9.49
C ALA A 244 -3.26 -12.68 -8.43
N LYS A 245 -3.98 -13.69 -7.93
CA LYS A 245 -4.92 -13.53 -6.82
C LYS A 245 -4.23 -13.01 -5.56
N GLU A 246 -3.06 -13.54 -5.23
CA GLU A 246 -2.32 -13.08 -4.06
C GLU A 246 -1.82 -11.64 -4.21
N VAL A 247 -1.36 -11.24 -5.40
CA VAL A 247 -1.02 -9.83 -5.69
C VAL A 247 -2.24 -8.93 -5.45
N VAL A 248 -3.41 -9.27 -5.99
CA VAL A 248 -4.64 -8.48 -5.78
C VAL A 248 -4.98 -8.37 -4.28
N ASN A 249 -4.95 -9.50 -3.56
CA ASN A 249 -5.23 -9.53 -2.13
C ASN A 249 -4.25 -8.65 -1.34
N GLN A 250 -2.96 -8.68 -1.68
CA GLN A 250 -1.94 -7.86 -1.01
C GLN A 250 -2.15 -6.37 -1.21
N ILE A 251 -2.55 -5.95 -2.42
CA ILE A 251 -2.86 -4.54 -2.69
C ILE A 251 -4.03 -4.10 -1.81
N GLY A 252 -5.09 -4.89 -1.76
CA GLY A 252 -6.24 -4.63 -0.87
C GLY A 252 -5.81 -4.52 0.59
N ARG A 253 -5.08 -5.51 1.12
CA ARG A 253 -4.57 -5.49 2.49
C ARG A 253 -3.69 -4.26 2.77
N SER A 254 -2.80 -3.90 1.84
CA SER A 254 -1.92 -2.74 2.01
C SER A 254 -2.71 -1.45 2.13
N VAL A 255 -3.79 -1.30 1.34
CA VAL A 255 -4.66 -0.11 1.41
C VAL A 255 -5.38 -0.04 2.76
N HIS A 256 -5.93 -1.15 3.22
CA HIS A 256 -6.54 -1.24 4.55
C HIS A 256 -5.52 -0.92 5.64
N THR A 257 -4.36 -1.58 5.65
CA THR A 257 -3.27 -1.33 6.61
C THR A 257 -2.87 0.14 6.64
N ALA A 258 -2.72 0.78 5.48
CA ALA A 258 -2.36 2.20 5.40
C ALA A 258 -3.48 3.12 5.95
N LEU A 259 -4.75 2.80 5.74
CA LEU A 259 -5.87 3.60 6.27
C LEU A 259 -6.17 3.33 7.75
N ASP A 260 -5.82 2.16 8.25
CA ASP A 260 -5.98 1.74 9.65
C ASP A 260 -4.77 2.09 10.52
N ALA A 261 -3.64 2.44 9.90
CA ALA A 261 -2.45 2.85 10.60
C ALA A 261 -2.79 3.98 11.59
N PRO A 262 -2.56 3.79 12.90
CA PRO A 262 -2.79 4.84 13.87
C PRO A 262 -1.91 6.03 13.49
N ASP A 263 -2.50 7.24 13.50
CA ASP A 263 -1.78 8.48 13.22
C ASP A 263 -0.47 8.49 14.04
N PRO A 264 0.71 8.50 13.39
CA PRO A 264 1.99 8.58 14.11
C PRO A 264 2.11 9.88 14.93
N ARG A 265 1.16 10.83 14.82
CA ARG A 265 1.03 12.02 15.68
C ARG A 265 0.24 11.77 16.96
N GLY A 266 -0.10 10.52 17.28
CA GLY A 266 -0.39 10.12 18.65
C GLY A 266 0.84 10.33 19.56
N LYS A 267 1.01 11.56 20.07
CA LYS A 267 2.03 12.01 21.04
C LYS A 267 3.48 12.07 20.51
N ALA A 268 3.73 12.88 19.50
CA ALA A 268 4.91 13.75 19.57
C ALA A 268 4.45 15.07 20.18
N ASP A 269 4.62 15.21 21.49
CA ASP A 269 4.60 16.50 22.16
C ASP A 269 5.73 17.32 21.51
N ILE A 270 5.42 18.12 20.48
CA ILE A 270 6.36 19.14 19.97
C ILE A 270 6.39 20.27 21.01
N LYS A 271 6.89 19.95 22.21
CA LYS A 271 7.54 20.92 23.09
C LYS A 271 8.82 21.34 22.38
N GLY A 272 8.75 22.39 21.57
CA GLY A 272 9.98 22.91 20.99
C GLY A 272 9.87 23.92 19.86
N ILE A 273 8.69 24.25 19.32
CA ILE A 273 8.61 25.40 18.42
C ILE A 273 8.42 26.65 19.28
N ARG A 274 9.54 27.19 19.74
CA ARG A 274 9.60 28.57 20.24
C ARG A 274 9.54 29.47 19.00
N GLU A 275 8.45 30.20 18.86
CA GLU A 275 8.37 31.31 17.92
C GLU A 275 9.48 32.30 18.28
N ILE A 276 10.54 32.37 17.45
CA ILE A 276 11.55 33.42 17.57
C ILE A 276 10.90 34.67 16.97
N LYS A 277 10.56 35.63 17.83
CA LYS A 277 10.06 36.92 17.37
C LYS A 277 11.19 37.65 16.67
N ALA A 278 10.88 38.40 15.62
CA ALA A 278 11.85 39.17 14.82
C ALA A 278 12.69 40.18 15.64
N GLU A 279 12.29 40.42 16.89
CA GLU A 279 12.96 41.25 17.90
C GLU A 279 14.28 40.62 18.39
N ASP A 280 14.38 39.28 18.39
CA ASP A 280 15.52 38.53 18.94
C ASP A 280 16.69 38.38 17.93
N VAL A 281 16.55 38.91 16.71
CA VAL A 281 17.58 38.86 15.64
C VAL A 281 18.34 40.19 15.51
N LYS A 282 18.45 40.96 16.60
CA LYS A 282 19.32 42.14 16.65
C LYS A 282 20.22 42.15 17.88
N ARG A 283 21.40 41.52 17.75
CA ARG A 283 22.72 42.12 18.01
C ARG A 283 23.85 41.19 17.59
#